data_AF-A0A8H3WYW3-F1
#
_entry.id   AF-A0A8H3WYW3-F1
#
_cell.length_a   1.000
_cell.length_b   1.000
_cell.length_c   1.000
_cell.angle_alpha   90.00
_cell.angle_beta   90.00
_cell.angle_gamma   90.00
#
_symmetry.space_group_name_H-M   'P 1'
#
loop_
_entity.id
_entity.type
_entity.pdbx_description
1 polymer ?
#
loop_
_entity_poly.entity_id
_entity_poly.type
_entity_poly.pdbx_seq_one_letter_code
_entity_poly.pdbx_strand_id
1 'polypeptide(L)'
;MSGAPTDFLKNHPIDNVNKSLRERINALDSILINFLRYDVRFAGKICSFTIQGIRDRLTLRTLSLRGKDDYVYEEILSAVFPLSWDFRFQFYKIFNMMEYIIISVIEYPNVIKELLEHPADLDESSIRYCISDSGCYRDY
;
A
#
# COMPACT_ATOMS: atom_id res chain seq x y z
N MET A 1 -24.26 12.59 16.56
CA MET A 1 -24.35 11.20 17.05
C MET A 1 -23.95 10.29 15.91
N SER A 2 -22.74 9.70 15.94
CA SER A 2 -22.36 8.67 14.96
C SER A 2 -22.77 7.33 15.55
N GLY A 3 -23.91 6.81 15.08
CA GLY A 3 -24.44 5.52 15.50
C GLY A 3 -23.57 4.40 14.96
N ALA A 4 -23.25 3.42 15.80
CA ALA A 4 -22.56 2.21 15.36
C ALA A 4 -23.34 1.55 14.20
N PRO A 5 -22.65 0.99 13.19
CA PRO A 5 -23.33 0.37 12.06
C PRO A 5 -24.20 -0.78 12.56
N THR A 6 -25.51 -0.66 12.39
CA THR A 6 -26.52 -1.58 12.95
C THR A 6 -26.64 -2.90 12.18
N ASP A 7 -25.82 -3.13 11.16
CA ASP A 7 -26.05 -4.22 10.21
C ASP A 7 -24.73 -4.79 9.67
N PHE A 8 -24.04 -5.60 10.49
CA PHE A 8 -22.80 -6.32 10.14
C PHE A 8 -22.99 -7.37 9.04
N LEU A 9 -24.23 -7.62 8.61
CA LEU A 9 -24.61 -8.62 7.61
C LEU A 9 -24.91 -8.03 6.23
N LYS A 10 -24.88 -6.70 6.07
CA LYS A 10 -24.93 -6.12 4.72
C LYS A 10 -23.68 -6.52 3.96
N ASN A 11 -23.87 -7.22 2.84
CA ASN A 11 -22.84 -7.39 1.82
C ASN A 11 -22.31 -6.00 1.48
N HIS A 12 -21.13 -5.65 2.00
CA HIS A 12 -20.48 -4.40 1.64
C HIS A 12 -20.25 -4.45 0.13
N PRO A 13 -20.85 -3.53 -0.65
CA PRO A 13 -20.82 -3.61 -2.09
C PRO A 13 -19.37 -3.47 -2.56
N ILE A 14 -19.03 -4.19 -3.62
CA ILE A 14 -17.75 -4.16 -4.34
C ILE A 14 -17.24 -2.71 -4.54
N ASP A 15 -18.17 -1.76 -4.69
CA ASP A 15 -17.94 -0.32 -4.77
C ASP A 15 -17.11 0.25 -3.61
N ASN A 16 -17.34 -0.20 -2.37
CA ASN A 16 -16.57 0.25 -1.21
C ASN A 16 -15.11 -0.22 -1.26
N VAL A 17 -14.88 -1.44 -1.76
CA VAL A 17 -13.53 -1.99 -1.92
C VAL A 17 -12.80 -1.24 -3.04
N ASN A 18 -13.48 -1.02 -4.16
CA ASN A 18 -12.94 -0.25 -5.29
C ASN A 18 -12.60 1.20 -4.89
N LYS A 19 -13.47 1.85 -4.11
CA LYS A 19 -13.22 3.19 -3.57
C LYS A 19 -11.98 3.19 -2.67
N SER A 20 -11.88 2.25 -1.73
CA SER A 20 -10.71 2.16 -0.85
C SER A 20 -9.42 1.89 -1.62
N LEU A 21 -9.46 1.05 -2.66
CA LEU A 21 -8.29 0.79 -3.51
C LEU A 21 -7.89 2.05 -4.28
N ARG A 22 -8.85 2.78 -4.85
CA ARG A 22 -8.60 4.04 -5.55
C ARG A 22 -7.97 5.09 -4.63
N GLU A 23 -8.49 5.26 -3.42
CA GLU A 23 -7.93 6.19 -2.43
C GLU A 23 -6.46 5.86 -2.12
N ARG A 24 -6.10 4.57 -2.07
CA ARG A 24 -4.72 4.14 -1.84
C ARG A 24 -3.81 4.36 -3.04
N ILE A 25 -4.30 4.12 -4.25
CA ILE A 25 -3.59 4.47 -5.49
C ILE A 25 -3.29 5.97 -5.48
N ASN A 26 -4.30 6.81 -5.24
CA ASN A 26 -4.13 8.26 -5.19
C ASN A 26 -3.13 8.69 -4.08
N ALA A 27 -3.15 8.04 -2.92
CA ALA A 27 -2.19 8.28 -1.85
C ALA A 27 -0.75 7.90 -2.27
N LEU A 28 -0.56 6.75 -2.92
CA LEU A 28 0.73 6.36 -3.46
C LEU A 28 1.21 7.35 -4.54
N ASP A 29 0.32 7.75 -5.46
CA ASP A 29 0.63 8.71 -6.53
C ASP A 29 1.09 10.04 -5.95
N SER A 30 0.44 10.53 -4.89
CA SER A 30 0.82 11.77 -4.19
C SER A 30 2.24 11.74 -3.60
N ILE A 31 2.79 10.55 -3.34
CA ILE A 31 4.19 10.39 -2.94
C ILE A 31 5.08 10.36 -4.19
N LEU A 32 4.68 9.57 -5.19
CA LEU A 32 5.45 9.33 -6.42
C LEU A 32 5.58 10.56 -7.31
N ILE A 33 4.68 11.55 -7.23
CA ILE A 33 4.81 12.83 -7.96
C ILE A 33 6.10 13.61 -7.63
N ASN A 34 6.74 13.32 -6.50
CA ASN A 34 8.03 13.93 -6.15
C ASN A 34 9.21 13.29 -6.90
N PHE A 35 8.97 12.18 -7.60
CA PHE A 35 10.00 11.34 -8.21
C PHE A 35 9.72 11.04 -9.70
N LEU A 36 8.91 11.86 -10.37
CA LEU A 36 8.44 11.61 -11.75
C LEU A 36 9.51 11.30 -12.80
N ARG A 37 10.76 11.75 -12.60
CA ARG A 37 11.87 11.59 -13.55
C ARG A 37 12.75 10.36 -13.28
N TYR A 38 12.46 9.60 -12.23
CA TYR A 38 13.23 8.42 -11.85
C TYR A 38 12.60 7.15 -12.39
N ASP A 39 13.41 6.11 -12.46
CA ASP A 39 13.03 4.83 -13.05
C ASP A 39 12.08 4.04 -12.14
N VAL A 40 10.92 3.65 -12.68
CA VAL A 40 9.85 2.94 -11.97
C VAL A 40 10.31 1.59 -11.39
N ARG A 41 11.34 0.96 -11.98
CA ARG A 41 11.91 -0.32 -11.50
C ARG A 41 12.47 -0.19 -10.08
N PHE A 42 12.95 0.99 -9.72
CA PHE A 42 13.48 1.29 -8.39
C PHE A 42 12.42 1.89 -7.46
N ALA A 43 11.33 2.40 -8.03
CA ALA A 43 10.18 2.94 -7.31
C ALA A 43 9.29 1.87 -6.67
N GLY A 44 9.37 0.60 -7.11
CA GLY A 44 8.53 -0.49 -6.59
C GLY A 44 8.68 -0.76 -5.09
N LYS A 45 9.76 -0.27 -4.46
CA LYS A 45 9.95 -0.31 -3.00
C LYS A 45 9.22 0.82 -2.26
N ILE A 46 8.85 1.90 -2.95
CA ILE A 46 7.91 2.91 -2.46
C ILE A 46 6.51 2.29 -2.57
N CYS A 47 5.94 1.96 -1.42
CA CYS A 47 4.64 1.33 -1.36
C CYS A 47 3.79 1.90 -0.24
N SER A 48 2.47 1.82 -0.41
CA SER A 48 1.53 2.07 0.69
C SER A 48 1.27 0.77 1.44
N PHE A 49 1.25 0.83 2.77
CA PHE A 49 0.89 -0.30 3.63
C PHE A 49 -0.57 -0.23 4.04
N THR A 50 -1.23 -1.37 4.17
CA THR A 50 -2.56 -1.44 4.77
C THR A 50 -2.72 -2.70 5.61
N ILE A 51 -3.15 -2.51 6.85
CA ILE A 51 -3.66 -3.60 7.69
C ILE A 51 -5.18 -3.67 7.52
N GLN A 52 -5.68 -4.82 7.11
CA GLN A 52 -7.11 -5.10 7.03
C GLN A 52 -7.48 -6.16 8.07
N GLY A 53 -8.47 -5.86 8.91
CA GLY A 53 -9.10 -6.82 9.81
C GLY A 53 -10.36 -7.40 9.19
N ILE A 54 -10.45 -8.72 9.05
CA ILE A 54 -11.68 -9.45 8.69
C ILE A 54 -11.89 -10.54 9.71
N ARG A 55 -13.00 -10.47 10.46
CA ARG A 55 -13.29 -11.34 11.62
C ARG A 55 -12.13 -11.26 12.63
N ASP A 56 -11.43 -12.36 12.83
CA ASP A 56 -10.29 -12.53 13.73
C ASP A 56 -8.96 -12.49 12.96
N ARG A 57 -8.93 -12.12 11.68
CA ARG A 57 -7.69 -12.12 10.88
C ARG A 57 -7.26 -10.70 10.54
N LEU A 58 -6.03 -10.37 10.90
CA LEU A 58 -5.31 -9.20 10.42
C LEU A 58 -4.46 -9.61 9.22
N THR A 59 -4.54 -8.84 8.14
CA THR A 59 -3.75 -9.04 6.93
C THR A 59 -3.05 -7.74 6.57
N LEU A 60 -1.73 -7.77 6.47
CA LEU A 60 -0.90 -6.68 5.96
C LEU A 60 -0.74 -6.84 4.45
N ARG A 61 -1.10 -5.79 3.72
CA ARG A 61 -0.93 -5.70 2.27
C ARG A 61 -0.12 -4.48 1.88
N THR A 62 0.53 -4.57 0.73
CA THR A 62 1.25 -3.48 0.08
C THR A 62 0.61 -3.13 -1.24
N LEU A 63 0.70 -1.86 -1.62
CA LEU A 63 0.39 -1.36 -2.95
C LEU A 63 1.61 -0.63 -3.51
N SER A 64 2.10 -1.04 -4.67
CA SER A 64 3.26 -0.45 -5.35
C SER A 64 3.03 -0.29 -6.84
N LEU A 65 3.65 0.71 -7.47
CA LEU A 65 3.70 0.86 -8.92
C LEU A 65 4.87 0.06 -9.50
N ARG A 66 4.62 -0.85 -10.45
CA ARG A 66 5.68 -1.67 -11.10
C ARG A 66 5.96 -1.29 -12.56
N GLY A 67 5.04 -0.57 -13.18
CA GLY A 67 5.11 -0.21 -14.59
C GLY A 67 3.89 0.61 -14.97
N LYS A 68 3.65 0.77 -16.27
CA LYS A 68 2.53 1.60 -16.75
C LYS A 68 1.18 1.07 -16.28
N ASP A 69 0.46 1.87 -15.49
CA ASP A 69 -0.83 1.55 -14.89
C ASP A 69 -0.86 0.23 -14.09
N ASP A 70 0.32 -0.31 -13.75
CA ASP A 70 0.49 -1.60 -13.10
C ASP A 70 0.70 -1.40 -11.60
N TYR A 71 -0.42 -1.18 -10.91
CA TYR A 71 -0.46 -1.13 -9.45
C TYR A 71 -0.65 -2.54 -8.89
N VAL A 72 0.37 -3.01 -8.20
CA VAL A 72 0.36 -4.35 -7.61
C VAL A 72 -0.06 -4.28 -6.15
N TYR A 73 -1.16 -4.96 -5.84
CA TYR A 73 -1.70 -5.11 -4.48
C TYR A 73 -1.44 -6.53 -3.97
N GLU A 74 -0.49 -6.66 -3.05
CA GLU A 74 0.00 -7.97 -2.58
C GLU A 74 -0.20 -8.13 -1.07
N GLU A 75 -0.45 -9.37 -0.63
CA GLU A 75 -0.45 -9.74 0.78
C GLU A 75 0.97 -10.10 1.22
N ILE A 76 1.45 -9.43 2.27
CA ILE A 76 2.79 -9.66 2.83
C ILE A 76 2.72 -10.62 4.00
N LEU A 77 1.81 -10.36 4.94
CA LEU A 77 1.66 -11.15 6.17
C LEU A 77 0.19 -11.26 6.57
N SER A 78 -0.17 -12.38 7.18
CA SER A 78 -1.46 -12.56 7.82
C SER A 78 -1.31 -13.21 9.19
N ALA A 79 -2.04 -12.68 10.16
CA ALA A 79 -2.04 -13.13 11.54
C ALA A 79 -3.48 -13.29 12.05
N VAL A 80 -3.72 -14.33 12.84
CA VAL A 80 -4.98 -14.45 13.60
C VAL A 80 -4.82 -13.63 14.86
N PHE A 81 -5.75 -12.72 15.09
CA PHE A 81 -5.88 -11.95 16.30
C PHE A 81 -6.41 -12.85 17.42
N PRO A 82 -5.62 -13.12 18.47
CA PRO A 82 -6.04 -14.04 19.52
C PRO A 82 -7.13 -13.39 20.37
N LEU A 83 -8.34 -13.96 20.32
CA LEU A 83 -9.49 -13.49 21.09
C LEU A 83 -9.55 -14.07 22.53
N SER A 84 -8.67 -15.02 22.87
CA SER A 84 -8.52 -15.61 24.20
C SER A 84 -7.05 -15.65 24.63
N TRP A 85 -6.81 -15.54 25.94
CA TRP A 85 -5.49 -15.64 26.58
C TRP A 85 -4.80 -16.98 26.34
N ASP A 86 -5.56 -18.05 26.09
CA ASP A 86 -5.03 -19.37 25.76
C ASP A 86 -4.23 -19.35 24.45
N PHE A 87 -4.56 -18.40 23.56
CA PHE A 87 -3.89 -18.21 22.26
C PHE A 87 -2.89 -17.05 22.27
N ARG A 88 -2.48 -16.55 23.44
CA ARG A 88 -1.53 -15.42 23.54
C ARG A 88 -0.22 -15.65 22.80
N PHE A 89 0.21 -16.91 22.67
CA PHE A 89 1.40 -17.26 21.91
C PHE A 89 1.29 -16.93 20.42
N GLN A 90 0.10 -16.60 19.89
CA GLN A 90 -0.09 -16.17 18.49
C GLN A 90 0.22 -14.68 18.28
N PHE A 91 0.32 -13.87 19.34
CA PHE A 91 0.67 -12.45 19.24
C PHE A 91 2.02 -12.22 18.56
N TYR A 92 2.97 -13.16 18.60
CA TYR A 92 4.23 -13.04 17.87
C TYR A 92 4.02 -12.77 16.37
N LYS A 93 2.98 -13.34 15.74
CA LYS A 93 2.70 -13.08 14.31
C LYS A 93 2.26 -11.63 14.08
N ILE A 94 1.55 -11.07 15.04
CA ILE A 94 1.16 -9.65 15.02
C ILE A 94 2.41 -8.78 15.25
N PHE A 95 3.28 -9.16 16.19
CA PHE A 95 4.55 -8.45 16.41
C PHE A 95 5.46 -8.50 15.18
N ASN A 96 5.56 -9.63 14.48
CA ASN A 96 6.30 -9.72 13.21
C ASN A 96 5.70 -8.80 12.14
N MET A 97 4.37 -8.66 12.10
CA MET A 97 3.71 -7.72 11.20
C MET A 97 4.05 -6.26 11.54
N MET A 98 4.07 -5.90 12.82
CA MET A 98 4.46 -4.57 13.29
C MET A 98 5.95 -4.29 13.04
N GLU A 99 6.82 -5.27 13.31
CA GLU A 99 8.25 -5.20 13.04
C GLU A 99 8.51 -4.94 11.55
N TYR A 100 7.84 -5.67 10.65
CA TYR A 100 7.97 -5.46 9.22
C TYR A 100 7.63 -4.01 8.80
N ILE A 101 6.55 -3.44 9.36
CA ILE A 101 6.15 -2.05 9.09
C ILE A 101 7.21 -1.08 9.63
N ILE A 102 7.68 -1.28 10.86
CA ILE A 102 8.68 -0.43 11.49
C ILE A 102 9.98 -0.43 10.67
N ILE A 103 10.48 -1.61 10.30
CA ILE A 103 11.68 -1.74 9.46
C ILE A 103 11.47 -1.05 8.11
N SER A 104 10.31 -1.22 7.47
CA SER A 104 10.00 -0.56 6.20
C SER A 104 10.02 0.97 6.29
N VAL A 105 9.54 1.52 7.42
CA VAL A 105 9.59 2.97 7.67
C VAL A 105 11.03 3.45 7.94
N ILE A 106 11.81 2.68 8.70
CA ILE A 106 13.22 3.00 8.99
C ILE A 106 14.08 2.95 7.73
N GLU A 107 13.83 2.00 6.84
CA GLU A 107 14.55 1.81 5.57
C GLU A 107 14.07 2.76 4.46
N TYR A 108 12.95 3.46 4.65
CA TYR A 108 12.38 4.35 3.64
C TYR A 108 13.38 5.40 3.11
N PRO A 109 14.22 6.07 3.94
CA PRO A 109 15.24 6.97 3.43
C PRO A 109 16.28 6.31 2.52
N ASN A 110 16.66 5.05 2.81
CA ASN A 110 17.58 4.29 1.96
C ASN A 110 16.94 3.93 0.62
N VAL A 111 15.64 3.58 0.63
CA VAL A 111 14.87 3.36 -0.60
C VAL A 111 14.82 4.62 -1.45
N ILE A 112 14.56 5.78 -0.84
CA ILE A 112 14.58 7.05 -1.58
C ILE A 112 15.97 7.35 -2.12
N LYS A 113 17.02 7.16 -1.31
CA LYS A 113 18.40 7.38 -1.76
C LYS A 113 18.73 6.51 -2.98
N GLU A 114 18.40 5.22 -2.93
CA GLU A 114 18.57 4.30 -4.05
C GLU A 114 17.83 4.83 -5.30
N LEU A 115 16.55 5.20 -5.17
CA LEU A 115 15.78 5.73 -6.31
C LEU A 115 16.44 6.95 -6.95
N LEU A 116 16.98 7.86 -6.13
CA LEU A 116 17.64 9.08 -6.61
C LEU A 116 18.93 8.80 -7.41
N GLU A 117 19.53 7.63 -7.24
CA GLU A 117 20.71 7.19 -8.00
C GLU A 117 20.34 6.69 -9.41
N HIS A 118 19.04 6.48 -9.70
CA HIS A 118 18.55 5.92 -10.97
C HIS A 118 17.53 6.83 -11.68
N PRO A 119 17.98 7.93 -12.30
CA PRO A 119 17.16 8.67 -13.27
C PRO A 119 16.66 7.75 -14.38
N ALA A 120 15.48 8.03 -14.94
CA ALA A 120 14.95 7.26 -16.05
C ALA A 120 15.74 7.55 -17.34
N ASP A 121 16.30 6.51 -17.96
CA ASP A 121 17.01 6.62 -19.24
C ASP A 121 16.04 6.82 -20.42
N LEU A 122 14.83 6.27 -20.30
CA LEU A 122 13.75 6.35 -21.28
C LEU A 122 12.50 6.92 -20.63
N ASP A 123 11.72 7.71 -21.37
CA ASP A 123 10.45 8.26 -20.86
C ASP A 123 9.51 7.14 -20.39
N GLU A 124 9.45 6.02 -21.11
CA GLU A 124 8.64 4.83 -20.79
C GLU A 124 9.01 4.16 -19.46
N SER A 125 10.25 4.33 -19.01
CA SER A 125 10.73 3.82 -17.72
C SER A 125 10.48 4.80 -16.57
N SER A 126 10.07 6.03 -16.88
CA SER A 126 9.86 7.06 -15.87
C SER A 126 8.55 6.83 -15.10
N ILE A 127 8.58 7.15 -13.81
CA ILE A 127 7.37 7.18 -12.97
C ILE A 127 6.28 8.06 -13.60
N ARG A 128 6.64 9.16 -14.26
CA ARG A 128 5.70 10.03 -14.99
C ARG A 128 4.87 9.27 -16.00
N TYR A 129 5.53 8.52 -16.87
CA TYR A 129 4.85 7.73 -17.88
C TYR A 129 3.91 6.72 -17.24
N CYS A 130 4.34 6.12 -16.12
CA CYS A 130 3.58 5.07 -15.45
C CYS A 130 2.31 5.53 -14.71
N ILE A 131 2.23 6.80 -14.28
CA ILE A 131 1.05 7.38 -13.60
C ILE A 131 0.12 8.10 -14.60
N SER A 132 0.59 8.45 -15.79
CA SER A 132 -0.06 9.43 -16.67
C SER A 132 -1.46 9.07 -17.22
N ASP A 133 -1.89 7.81 -17.16
CA ASP A 133 -3.23 7.38 -17.61
C ASP A 133 -4.21 7.08 -16.45
N SER A 134 -3.79 7.21 -15.17
CA SER A 134 -4.68 7.14 -14.01
C SER A 134 -5.46 8.46 -13.76
N GLY A 135 -5.99 9.08 -14.82
CA GLY A 135 -7.20 9.90 -14.79
C GLY A 135 -7.30 11.18 -13.92
N CYS A 136 -6.26 11.65 -13.22
CA CYS A 136 -6.46 12.77 -12.28
C CYS A 136 -5.40 13.88 -12.18
N TYR A 137 -4.32 13.87 -12.98
CA TYR A 137 -3.30 14.92 -12.89
C TYR A 137 -2.94 15.48 -14.27
N ARG A 138 -3.85 16.25 -14.88
CA ARG A 138 -3.55 17.10 -16.04
C ARG A 138 -3.58 18.60 -15.75
N ASP A 139 -3.94 19.02 -14.55
CA ASP A 139 -4.12 20.44 -14.23
C ASP A 139 -3.33 20.84 -12.97
N TYR A 140 -2.00 20.77 -13.00
CA TYR A 140 -1.09 21.60 -12.21
C TYR A 140 0.26 21.79 -12.92
#